data_AF-A0A3P8WRJ8-F1
#
_entry.id   AF-A0A3P8WRJ8-F1
#
_cell.length_a   1.000
_cell.length_b   1.000
_cell.length_c   1.000
_cell.angle_alpha   90.00
_cell.angle_beta   90.00
_cell.angle_gamma   90.00
#
_symmetry.space_group_name_H-M   'P 1'
#
loop_
_entity.id
_entity.type
_entity.pdbx_description
1 polymer ?
#
loop_
_entity_poly.entity_id
_entity_poly.type
_entity_poly.pdbx_seq_one_letter_code
_entity_poly.pdbx_strand_id
1 'polypeptide(L)'
;MALLLLALLLHIAVQVLGSNYGYVEWSDSDREDRNPAVSSKQNTHREPPHHRPTYPYSLLTTERTLVAHKIEEDLPRVVTAFLHSGDPSALGQVTCSKRYELSSLKGGPQVASHHSLHGVLDTLAHAANFLNTLLQANRFATESVNVDVHWYNALVRSILEGDAKIHRAVLTFHTDAAAPRSRVSLQAVRTGNEEEVVVLQERPHLRAKSPESDWVHEFKKGRRRSLAKSESYLLNRDQIKWSAPYLECENGAFVPYWLLTLTAGFYGLKNDSGGIVRVDVNLQDVDIDQCSTNGWFAGTHRCNLTSMECTPIAGHGFVLDKYKCQCRRGFYHPHRVALNGFKSRLDFSFGYCSDTDSPMSSKCLPCRKGCTHCQDDAPCLVLEDGALRLPLASLQALCIVIDLALMVVVYYFRSNKSIRTSGLILLEAIMFGALLLYFPVMIYYFRPSVFRCILLRWMRLLGFTIMYGTVILKLYRVLKVFLSRTAQRTPYMTSWRVVRLLAVILLVVLWFLVAWTLAVCQNQELSRALITTGLTPESLQFSICLLDRWDYMMAVAEFLFLLWGVYLCYAVRTVPTAFHEPRYIAVAVYNELLISAIFHIIRRVVKV
;
A
#
# COMPACT_ATOMS: atom_id res chain seq x y z
N MET A 1 14.15 10.36 -49.61
CA MET A 1 12.99 9.46 -49.59
C MET A 1 13.26 8.23 -48.74
N ALA A 2 14.27 7.40 -49.02
CA ALA A 2 14.56 6.19 -48.20
C ALA A 2 14.88 6.48 -46.71
N LEU A 3 15.64 7.53 -46.40
CA LEU A 3 15.92 7.95 -45.00
C LEU A 3 14.69 8.53 -44.29
N LEU A 4 13.82 9.21 -45.03
CA LEU A 4 12.56 9.75 -44.50
C LEU A 4 11.55 8.62 -44.26
N LEU A 5 11.54 7.61 -45.14
CA LEU A 5 10.75 6.40 -45.02
C LEU A 5 11.24 5.53 -43.87
N LEU A 6 12.56 5.42 -43.67
CA LEU A 6 13.15 4.70 -42.53
C LEU A 6 12.84 5.40 -41.20
N ALA A 7 12.89 6.73 -41.18
CA ALA A 7 12.47 7.53 -40.01
C ALA A 7 10.95 7.44 -39.75
N LEU A 8 10.12 7.41 -40.80
CA LEU A 8 8.67 7.19 -40.68
C LEU A 8 8.38 5.76 -40.22
N LEU A 9 9.10 4.76 -40.72
CA LEU A 9 8.95 3.35 -40.34
C LEU A 9 9.44 3.12 -38.91
N LEU A 10 10.50 3.81 -38.45
CA LEU A 10 10.87 3.83 -37.04
C LEU A 10 9.80 4.53 -36.19
N HIS A 11 9.21 5.63 -36.66
CA HIS A 11 8.10 6.29 -35.97
C HIS A 11 6.86 5.41 -35.86
N ILE A 12 6.52 4.68 -36.92
CA ILE A 12 5.39 3.74 -36.96
C ILE A 12 5.71 2.52 -36.09
N ALA A 13 6.94 2.00 -36.11
CA ALA A 13 7.37 0.90 -35.23
C ALA A 13 7.31 1.31 -33.74
N VAL A 14 7.67 2.55 -33.40
CA VAL A 14 7.55 3.11 -32.05
C VAL A 14 6.08 3.33 -31.65
N GLN A 15 5.21 3.71 -32.58
CA GLN A 15 3.76 3.82 -32.32
C GLN A 15 3.08 2.46 -32.16
N VAL A 16 3.51 1.44 -32.91
CA VAL A 16 2.96 0.08 -32.83
C VAL A 16 3.44 -0.65 -31.56
N LEU A 17 4.67 -0.39 -31.09
CA LEU A 17 5.11 -0.85 -29.76
C LEU A 17 4.50 -0.02 -28.61
N GLY A 18 4.17 1.26 -28.83
CA GLY A 18 3.59 2.16 -27.83
C GLY A 18 2.08 2.03 -27.63
N SER A 19 1.35 1.43 -28.56
CA SER A 19 -0.11 1.28 -28.50
C SER A 19 -0.59 0.06 -27.69
N ASN A 20 0.32 -0.77 -27.18
CA ASN A 20 -0.02 -2.00 -26.45
C ASN A 20 0.35 -1.97 -24.96
N TYR A 21 0.41 -0.78 -24.35
CA TYR A 21 0.39 -0.65 -22.89
C TYR A 21 -1.05 -0.40 -22.44
N GLY A 22 -1.76 -1.53 -22.29
CA GLY A 22 -2.98 -1.60 -21.52
C GLY A 22 -2.77 -1.08 -20.11
N TYR A 23 -3.81 -0.41 -19.62
CA TYR A 23 -4.00 -0.01 -18.24
C TYR A 23 -3.82 -1.24 -17.33
N VAL A 24 -2.72 -1.30 -16.58
CA VAL A 24 -2.48 -2.38 -15.59
C VAL A 24 -3.06 -1.91 -14.26
N GLU A 25 -4.28 -2.36 -14.01
CA GLU A 25 -4.87 -2.47 -12.69
C GLU A 25 -4.14 -3.59 -11.94
N TRP A 26 -3.72 -3.31 -10.71
CA TRP A 26 -3.05 -4.30 -9.87
C TRP A 26 -4.06 -5.40 -9.49
N SER A 27 -3.84 -6.61 -9.97
CA SER A 27 -4.41 -7.84 -9.40
C SER A 27 -3.28 -8.82 -9.15
N ASP A 28 -3.02 -9.11 -7.87
CA ASP A 28 -2.13 -10.20 -7.46
C ASP A 28 -2.65 -11.53 -8.00
N SER A 29 -1.74 -12.27 -8.64
CA SER A 29 -1.97 -13.61 -9.15
C SER A 29 -1.61 -14.65 -8.09
N ASP A 30 -2.53 -15.56 -7.79
CA ASP A 30 -2.21 -16.90 -7.29
C ASP A 30 -2.60 -17.94 -8.35
N ARG A 31 -1.71 -18.91 -8.57
CA ARG A 31 -1.84 -20.00 -9.55
C ARG A 31 -2.45 -21.25 -8.92
N GLU A 32 -3.52 -21.72 -9.55
CA GLU A 32 -3.89 -23.11 -9.94
C GLU A 32 -3.62 -24.28 -8.97
N ASP A 33 -4.66 -25.04 -8.59
CA ASP A 33 -5.10 -26.20 -9.40
C ASP A 33 -6.30 -26.99 -8.81
N ARG A 34 -7.27 -27.32 -9.70
CA ARG A 34 -8.07 -28.57 -9.84
C ARG A 34 -9.57 -28.37 -10.12
N ASN A 35 -9.96 -28.66 -11.37
CA ASN A 35 -11.32 -29.03 -11.80
C ASN A 35 -11.66 -30.49 -11.39
N PRO A 36 -12.94 -30.92 -11.44
CA PRO A 36 -13.51 -31.44 -12.70
C PRO A 36 -14.95 -30.96 -13.01
N ALA A 37 -15.31 -31.17 -14.29
CA ALA A 37 -16.48 -30.72 -15.03
C ALA A 37 -17.75 -31.56 -14.84
N VAL A 38 -18.95 -30.98 -15.09
CA VAL A 38 -20.09 -31.60 -15.80
C VAL A 38 -20.93 -30.53 -16.54
N SER A 39 -21.41 -30.93 -17.72
CA SER A 39 -22.08 -30.22 -18.82
C SER A 39 -23.60 -30.01 -18.65
N SER A 40 -24.19 -28.96 -19.26
CA SER A 40 -25.36 -29.05 -20.18
C SER A 40 -25.96 -27.67 -20.53
N LYS A 41 -26.48 -27.58 -21.76
CA LYS A 41 -26.92 -26.44 -22.58
C LYS A 41 -28.29 -25.85 -22.18
N GLN A 42 -28.56 -24.57 -22.50
CA GLN A 42 -29.49 -24.11 -23.58
C GLN A 42 -29.84 -22.61 -23.48
N ASN A 43 -29.78 -21.93 -24.64
CA ASN A 43 -30.10 -20.50 -24.87
C ASN A 43 -31.59 -20.16 -24.61
N THR A 44 -31.93 -18.90 -24.28
CA THR A 44 -32.49 -17.86 -25.21
C THR A 44 -32.90 -16.56 -24.47
N HIS A 45 -32.52 -15.43 -25.05
CA HIS A 45 -32.86 -14.00 -24.84
C HIS A 45 -33.97 -13.55 -23.85
N ARG A 46 -33.63 -12.58 -22.97
CA ARG A 46 -34.33 -11.28 -22.77
C ARG A 46 -33.51 -10.34 -21.86
N GLU A 47 -33.35 -9.08 -22.29
CA GLU A 47 -32.68 -7.95 -21.59
C GLU A 47 -33.57 -7.32 -20.47
N PRO A 48 -33.03 -6.51 -19.54
CA PRO A 48 -33.17 -6.74 -18.10
C PRO A 48 -33.91 -5.64 -17.33
N PRO A 49 -34.23 -5.86 -16.04
CA PRO A 49 -34.29 -4.78 -15.06
C PRO A 49 -33.21 -4.93 -13.98
N HIS A 50 -32.67 -3.77 -13.60
CA HIS A 50 -31.71 -3.49 -12.52
C HIS A 50 -31.61 -4.50 -11.37
N HIS A 51 -30.47 -5.19 -11.26
CA HIS A 51 -30.03 -5.84 -10.02
C HIS A 51 -28.55 -5.55 -9.73
N ARG A 52 -28.31 -5.07 -8.50
CA ARG A 52 -27.00 -4.83 -7.88
C ARG A 52 -26.27 -6.17 -7.72
N PRO A 53 -24.97 -6.29 -8.02
CA PRO A 53 -24.22 -7.50 -7.71
C PRO A 53 -23.85 -7.53 -6.23
N THR A 54 -24.49 -8.44 -5.49
CA THR A 54 -24.07 -8.85 -4.15
C THR A 54 -22.86 -9.76 -4.29
N TYR A 55 -21.67 -9.27 -3.94
CA TYR A 55 -20.45 -10.08 -3.86
C TYR A 55 -20.59 -11.14 -2.74
N PRO A 56 -20.02 -12.36 -2.86
CA PRO A 56 -20.26 -13.46 -1.92
C PRO A 56 -19.62 -13.25 -0.53
N TYR A 57 -18.83 -12.19 -0.34
CA TYR A 57 -18.21 -11.85 0.95
C TYR A 57 -19.20 -11.35 2.01
N SER A 58 -20.41 -10.95 1.62
CA SER A 58 -21.43 -10.50 2.57
C SER A 58 -22.03 -11.63 3.38
N LEU A 59 -22.11 -12.86 2.86
CA LEU A 59 -22.73 -13.99 3.56
C LEU A 59 -21.90 -14.46 4.77
N LEU A 60 -20.57 -14.53 4.62
CA LEU A 60 -19.68 -14.94 5.72
C LEU A 60 -19.59 -13.89 6.85
N THR A 61 -19.72 -12.61 6.50
CA THR A 61 -19.76 -11.51 7.48
C THR A 61 -21.10 -11.44 8.18
N THR A 62 -22.22 -11.67 7.47
CA THR A 62 -23.55 -11.70 8.10
C THR A 62 -23.64 -12.84 9.11
N GLU A 63 -23.06 -14.02 8.83
CA GLU A 63 -22.99 -15.13 9.80
C GLU A 63 -22.14 -14.78 11.03
N ARG A 64 -21.02 -14.06 10.89
CA ARG A 64 -20.13 -13.74 12.03
C ARG A 64 -20.58 -12.53 12.85
N THR A 65 -21.19 -11.52 12.23
CA THR A 65 -21.87 -10.44 12.96
C THR A 65 -23.16 -10.94 13.62
N LEU A 66 -23.86 -11.93 13.01
CA LEU A 66 -24.91 -12.70 13.68
C LEU A 66 -24.36 -13.49 14.87
N VAL A 67 -23.16 -14.06 14.78
CA VAL A 67 -22.53 -14.75 15.93
C VAL A 67 -22.17 -13.76 17.04
N ALA A 68 -21.64 -12.58 16.73
CA ALA A 68 -21.39 -11.54 17.74
C ALA A 68 -22.70 -11.09 18.43
N HIS A 69 -23.74 -10.79 17.65
CA HIS A 69 -25.05 -10.42 18.18
C HIS A 69 -25.72 -11.57 18.95
N LYS A 70 -25.55 -12.82 18.52
CA LYS A 70 -26.09 -14.01 19.20
C LYS A 70 -25.33 -14.34 20.49
N ILE A 71 -24.03 -14.05 20.55
CA ILE A 71 -23.25 -14.13 21.79
C ILE A 71 -23.71 -13.06 22.78
N GLU A 72 -24.05 -11.86 22.31
CA GLU A 72 -24.53 -10.75 23.14
C GLU A 72 -25.98 -10.97 23.65
N GLU A 73 -26.83 -11.66 22.88
CA GLU A 73 -28.21 -12.00 23.27
C GLU A 73 -28.31 -13.18 24.26
N ASP A 74 -27.39 -14.15 24.22
CA ASP A 74 -27.38 -15.34 25.09
C ASP A 74 -26.55 -15.15 26.40
N LEU A 75 -25.81 -14.05 26.53
CA LEU A 75 -24.91 -13.77 27.67
C LEU A 75 -25.66 -12.99 28.78
N PRO A 76 -25.58 -13.40 30.06
CA PRO A 76 -26.16 -12.60 31.14
C PRO A 76 -25.59 -11.18 31.12
N ARG A 77 -26.46 -10.18 31.28
CA ARG A 77 -26.11 -8.74 31.21
C ARG A 77 -24.92 -8.33 32.09
N VAL A 78 -24.69 -9.09 33.15
CA VAL A 78 -23.59 -8.85 34.09
C VAL A 78 -22.25 -9.37 33.56
N VAL A 79 -22.26 -10.50 32.85
CA VAL A 79 -21.08 -11.06 32.21
C VAL A 79 -20.73 -10.25 30.95
N THR A 80 -21.74 -9.78 30.19
CA THR A 80 -21.50 -8.82 29.10
C THR A 80 -20.86 -7.54 29.65
N ALA A 81 -21.43 -6.97 30.72
CA ALA A 81 -20.88 -5.76 31.34
C ALA A 81 -19.42 -5.93 31.76
N PHE A 82 -19.08 -7.03 32.45
CA PHE A 82 -17.69 -7.34 32.82
C PHE A 82 -16.78 -7.50 31.61
N LEU A 83 -17.27 -8.11 30.53
CA LEU A 83 -16.50 -8.32 29.31
C LEU A 83 -16.18 -7.01 28.57
N HIS A 84 -17.02 -5.97 28.70
CA HIS A 84 -16.78 -4.65 28.09
C HIS A 84 -16.07 -3.66 29.04
N SER A 85 -16.31 -3.72 30.35
CA SER A 85 -15.69 -2.81 31.32
C SER A 85 -14.40 -3.32 31.92
N GLY A 86 -14.27 -4.65 32.12
CA GLY A 86 -13.22 -5.26 32.91
C GLY A 86 -13.36 -5.02 34.42
N ASP A 87 -14.45 -4.38 34.87
CA ASP A 87 -14.61 -3.98 36.28
C ASP A 87 -15.11 -5.14 37.15
N PRO A 88 -14.36 -5.55 38.19
CA PRO A 88 -14.72 -6.68 39.05
C PRO A 88 -16.02 -6.44 39.84
N SER A 89 -16.41 -5.18 40.05
CA SER A 89 -17.64 -4.78 40.74
C SER A 89 -18.91 -5.17 39.97
N ALA A 90 -18.83 -5.34 38.65
CA ALA A 90 -19.95 -5.81 37.84
C ALA A 90 -20.38 -7.23 38.28
N LEU A 91 -19.41 -8.12 38.49
CA LEU A 91 -19.67 -9.53 38.83
C LEU A 91 -20.20 -9.73 40.26
N GLY A 92 -19.89 -8.83 41.19
CA GLY A 92 -20.29 -8.94 42.60
C GLY A 92 -21.79 -8.78 42.85
N GLN A 93 -22.58 -8.42 41.84
CA GLN A 93 -24.01 -8.14 41.96
C GLN A 93 -24.90 -9.39 41.81
N VAL A 94 -24.35 -10.55 41.48
CA VAL A 94 -25.10 -11.78 41.15
C VAL A 94 -24.52 -13.01 41.83
N THR A 95 -25.40 -13.89 42.33
CA THR A 95 -25.02 -15.20 42.86
C THR A 95 -24.95 -16.25 41.75
N CYS A 96 -23.90 -17.06 41.75
CA CYS A 96 -23.68 -18.11 40.76
C CYS A 96 -23.85 -19.50 41.39
N SER A 97 -24.24 -20.49 40.56
CA SER A 97 -24.36 -21.90 40.99
C SER A 97 -23.42 -22.85 40.23
N LYS A 98 -22.97 -22.44 39.04
CA LYS A 98 -22.06 -23.19 38.17
C LYS A 98 -21.12 -22.21 37.46
N ARG A 99 -19.99 -22.72 36.99
CA ARG A 99 -19.09 -21.99 36.09
C ARG A 99 -19.80 -21.57 34.81
N TYR A 100 -19.42 -20.43 34.26
CA TYR A 100 -20.01 -19.89 33.03
C TYR A 100 -19.00 -19.97 31.88
N GLU A 101 -19.31 -20.75 30.83
CA GLU A 101 -18.41 -20.98 29.68
C GLU A 101 -18.89 -20.24 28.42
N LEU A 102 -17.97 -19.55 27.73
CA LEU A 102 -18.21 -18.95 26.41
C LEU A 102 -18.21 -20.03 25.32
N SER A 103 -19.24 -20.86 25.33
CA SER A 103 -19.37 -22.10 24.54
C SER A 103 -19.16 -21.92 23.02
N SER A 104 -19.48 -20.74 22.50
CA SER A 104 -19.32 -20.34 21.09
C SER A 104 -17.86 -20.09 20.68
N LEU A 105 -16.96 -19.91 21.65
CA LEU A 105 -15.55 -19.53 21.48
C LEU A 105 -14.59 -20.69 21.79
N LYS A 106 -15.03 -21.92 21.57
CA LYS A 106 -14.23 -23.12 21.85
C LYS A 106 -12.90 -23.06 21.09
N GLY A 107 -11.80 -23.04 21.82
CA GLY A 107 -10.46 -22.91 21.25
C GLY A 107 -10.16 -24.03 20.27
N GLY A 108 -9.63 -23.67 19.11
CA GLY A 108 -9.05 -24.58 18.12
C GLY A 108 -7.60 -24.18 17.80
N PRO A 109 -6.90 -24.89 16.91
CA PRO A 109 -5.54 -24.55 16.49
C PRO A 109 -5.41 -23.13 15.89
N GLN A 110 -6.52 -22.54 15.44
CA GLN A 110 -6.60 -21.15 14.96
C GLN A 110 -6.43 -20.10 16.07
N VAL A 111 -6.59 -20.48 17.34
CA VAL A 111 -6.37 -19.63 18.54
C VAL A 111 -4.94 -19.81 19.08
N ALA A 112 -4.27 -20.90 18.71
CA ALA A 112 -2.90 -21.21 19.12
C ALA A 112 -1.83 -20.28 18.50
N SER A 113 -2.21 -19.40 17.56
CA SER A 113 -1.33 -18.37 17.01
C SER A 113 -1.11 -17.18 17.95
N HIS A 114 -1.82 -17.11 19.08
CA HIS A 114 -1.54 -16.10 20.09
C HIS A 114 -0.15 -16.34 20.71
N HIS A 115 0.79 -15.44 20.44
CA HIS A 115 2.15 -15.47 21.00
C HIS A 115 2.13 -15.52 22.53
N SER A 116 1.08 -14.97 23.15
CA SER A 116 0.91 -14.88 24.60
C SER A 116 0.73 -16.22 25.32
N LEU A 117 0.35 -17.30 24.63
CA LEU A 117 0.07 -18.61 25.22
C LEU A 117 1.11 -19.68 24.84
N HIS A 118 2.14 -19.32 24.07
CA HIS A 118 3.18 -20.25 23.65
C HIS A 118 3.96 -20.83 24.84
N GLY A 119 4.29 -20.00 25.84
CA GLY A 119 4.98 -20.44 27.06
C GLY A 119 4.19 -21.54 27.79
N VAL A 120 2.90 -21.30 28.03
CA VAL A 120 1.99 -22.28 28.65
C VAL A 120 1.87 -23.58 27.84
N LEU A 121 1.79 -23.48 26.51
CA LEU A 121 1.70 -24.68 25.67
C LEU A 121 2.98 -25.51 25.73
N ASP A 122 4.15 -24.87 25.78
CA ASP A 122 5.44 -25.54 25.91
C ASP A 122 5.62 -26.17 27.28
N THR A 123 5.26 -25.49 28.36
CA THR A 123 5.33 -26.05 29.71
C THR A 123 4.43 -27.28 29.84
N LEU A 124 3.20 -27.22 29.31
CA LEU A 124 2.27 -28.35 29.29
C LEU A 124 2.78 -29.52 28.42
N ALA A 125 3.31 -29.22 27.23
CA ALA A 125 3.86 -30.24 26.34
C ALA A 125 5.10 -30.91 26.94
N HIS A 126 6.00 -30.13 27.55
CA HIS A 126 7.20 -30.64 28.23
C HIS A 126 6.82 -31.53 29.42
N ALA A 127 5.87 -31.11 30.26
CA ALA A 127 5.40 -31.91 31.39
C ALA A 127 4.77 -33.24 30.93
N ALA A 128 3.90 -33.20 29.91
CA ALA A 128 3.30 -34.41 29.36
C ALA A 128 4.34 -35.35 28.72
N ASN A 129 5.33 -34.80 28.02
CA ASN A 129 6.43 -35.57 27.44
C ASN A 129 7.33 -36.21 28.50
N PHE A 130 7.66 -35.46 29.56
CA PHE A 130 8.40 -35.98 30.70
C PHE A 130 7.67 -37.14 31.40
N LEU A 131 6.35 -37.02 31.59
CA LEU A 131 5.55 -38.10 32.15
C LEU A 131 5.47 -39.32 31.22
N ASN A 132 5.41 -39.10 29.89
CA ASN A 132 5.46 -40.20 28.91
C ASN A 132 6.79 -40.96 28.98
N THR A 133 7.93 -40.26 29.06
CA THR A 133 9.26 -40.91 29.14
C THR A 133 9.46 -41.64 30.46
N LEU A 134 8.98 -41.07 31.58
CA LEU A 134 9.04 -41.70 32.90
C LEU A 134 8.22 -43.00 32.97
N LEU A 135 7.00 -43.00 32.43
CA LEU A 135 6.17 -44.21 32.38
C LEU A 135 6.77 -45.30 31.49
N GLN A 136 7.49 -44.93 30.43
CA GLN A 136 8.19 -45.88 29.56
C GLN A 136 9.42 -46.49 30.23
N ALA A 137 10.16 -45.70 31.03
CA ALA A 137 11.33 -46.16 31.77
C ALA A 137 11.00 -47.12 32.93
N ASN A 138 9.70 -47.33 33.23
CA ASN A 138 9.19 -48.25 34.24
C ASN A 138 9.79 -48.06 35.66
N ARG A 139 10.27 -46.85 35.97
CA ARG A 139 11.01 -46.55 37.21
C ARG A 139 10.13 -46.41 38.46
N PHE A 140 8.80 -46.35 38.31
CA PHE A 140 7.85 -46.09 39.42
C PHE A 140 6.65 -47.06 39.45
N ALA A 141 6.69 -48.16 38.68
CA ALA A 141 5.55 -49.05 38.54
C ALA A 141 5.41 -50.12 39.65
N THR A 142 6.27 -50.12 40.68
CA THR A 142 6.36 -51.26 41.60
C THR A 142 6.44 -50.94 43.10
N GLU A 143 6.54 -49.69 43.53
CA GLU A 143 6.53 -49.35 44.96
C GLU A 143 5.51 -48.24 45.29
N SER A 144 4.96 -48.32 46.50
CA SER A 144 3.75 -47.64 46.95
C SER A 144 3.66 -46.15 46.58
N VAL A 145 2.48 -45.74 46.09
CA VAL A 145 2.09 -44.36 45.73
C VAL A 145 2.52 -43.30 46.74
N ASN A 146 2.60 -43.63 48.04
CA ASN A 146 2.99 -42.72 49.12
C ASN A 146 4.44 -42.22 49.06
N VAL A 147 5.37 -42.96 48.43
CA VAL A 147 6.80 -42.55 48.35
C VAL A 147 7.03 -41.56 47.21
N ASP A 148 6.24 -41.66 46.13
CA ASP A 148 6.40 -40.83 44.93
C ASP A 148 5.53 -39.57 44.89
N VAL A 149 4.62 -39.37 45.86
CA VAL A 149 3.79 -38.17 45.95
C VAL A 149 4.64 -36.90 45.99
N HIS A 150 5.81 -36.94 46.63
CA HIS A 150 6.72 -35.79 46.70
C HIS A 150 7.25 -35.37 45.32
N TRP A 151 7.57 -36.32 44.43
CA TRP A 151 8.03 -36.02 43.07
C TRP A 151 6.91 -35.46 42.20
N TYR A 152 5.71 -36.04 42.27
CA TYR A 152 4.57 -35.50 41.54
C TYR A 152 4.15 -34.12 42.05
N ASN A 153 4.24 -33.88 43.37
CA ASN A 153 4.05 -32.55 43.94
C ASN A 153 5.07 -31.54 43.41
N ALA A 154 6.34 -31.91 43.33
CA ALA A 154 7.38 -31.05 42.75
C ALA A 154 7.12 -30.76 41.26
N LEU A 155 6.65 -31.75 40.50
CA LEU A 155 6.30 -31.57 39.09
C LEU A 155 5.14 -30.58 38.91
N VAL A 156 4.05 -30.72 39.67
CA VAL A 156 2.88 -29.82 39.54
C VAL A 156 3.24 -28.39 39.96
N ARG A 157 4.10 -28.20 40.97
CA ARG A 157 4.67 -26.87 41.29
C ARG A 157 5.52 -26.32 40.15
N SER A 158 6.40 -27.13 39.58
CA SER A 158 7.24 -26.71 38.45
C SER A 158 6.42 -26.30 37.22
N ILE A 159 5.26 -26.94 36.98
CA ILE A 159 4.33 -26.52 35.92
C ILE A 159 3.73 -25.14 36.23
N LEU A 160 3.33 -24.90 37.48
CA LEU A 160 2.79 -23.62 37.95
C LEU A 160 3.83 -22.50 37.84
N GLU A 161 5.09 -22.76 38.20
CA GLU A 161 6.23 -21.84 38.10
C GLU A 161 6.68 -21.59 36.65
N GLY A 162 6.38 -22.52 35.73
CA GLY A 162 6.84 -22.45 34.34
C GLY A 162 6.30 -21.26 33.55
N ASP A 163 5.12 -20.73 33.90
CA ASP A 163 4.55 -19.51 33.31
C ASP A 163 3.71 -18.76 34.35
N ALA A 164 3.88 -17.44 34.44
CA ALA A 164 3.15 -16.59 35.39
C ALA A 164 1.63 -16.64 35.18
N LYS A 165 1.17 -16.92 33.95
CA LYS A 165 -0.25 -16.97 33.58
C LYS A 165 -0.95 -18.24 34.04
N ILE A 166 -0.22 -19.26 34.44
CA ILE A 166 -0.81 -20.49 34.95
C ILE A 166 -1.35 -20.22 36.35
N HIS A 167 -2.67 -20.30 36.49
CA HIS A 167 -3.37 -20.08 37.76
C HIS A 167 -3.49 -21.38 38.56
N ARG A 168 -3.73 -22.51 37.87
CA ARG A 168 -3.89 -23.81 38.51
C ARG A 168 -3.37 -24.92 37.63
N ALA A 169 -2.65 -25.87 38.22
CA ALA A 169 -2.15 -27.06 37.56
C ALA A 169 -2.71 -28.30 38.27
N VAL A 170 -3.27 -29.24 37.52
CA VAL A 170 -3.88 -30.46 38.04
C VAL A 170 -3.31 -31.67 37.32
N LEU A 171 -2.72 -32.59 38.07
CA LEU A 171 -2.24 -33.87 37.57
C LEU A 171 -3.15 -34.98 38.10
N THR A 172 -3.79 -35.71 37.19
CA THR A 172 -4.68 -36.81 37.55
C THR A 172 -4.20 -38.11 36.92
N PHE A 173 -4.02 -39.16 37.72
CA PHE A 173 -3.57 -40.46 37.23
C PHE A 173 -4.25 -41.62 37.97
N HIS A 174 -4.19 -42.79 37.33
CA HIS A 174 -4.75 -44.04 37.87
C HIS A 174 -3.62 -44.88 38.47
N THR A 175 -3.86 -45.41 39.67
CA THR A 175 -2.81 -46.02 40.50
C THR A 175 -2.69 -47.53 40.37
N ASP A 176 -3.67 -48.24 39.78
CA ASP A 176 -3.62 -49.71 39.73
C ASP A 176 -4.32 -50.33 38.51
N ALA A 177 -3.71 -51.38 37.95
CA ALA A 177 -4.22 -52.17 36.83
C ALA A 177 -5.15 -53.32 37.30
N ALA A 178 -5.06 -53.72 38.57
CA ALA A 178 -5.89 -54.78 39.16
C ALA A 178 -7.21 -54.25 39.76
N ALA A 179 -7.27 -52.98 40.13
CA ALA A 179 -8.49 -52.31 40.63
C ALA A 179 -8.66 -50.92 39.98
N PRO A 180 -9.55 -50.75 38.98
CA PRO A 180 -9.63 -49.54 38.16
C PRO A 180 -10.33 -48.35 38.86
N ARG A 181 -10.20 -48.19 40.19
CA ARG A 181 -11.13 -47.37 40.99
C ARG A 181 -10.50 -46.37 41.99
N SER A 182 -9.18 -46.28 42.12
CA SER A 182 -8.50 -45.24 42.92
C SER A 182 -7.82 -44.20 42.02
N ARG A 183 -8.46 -43.03 41.89
CA ARG A 183 -7.93 -41.87 41.16
C ARG A 183 -7.21 -40.95 42.15
N VAL A 184 -5.96 -40.62 41.85
CA VAL A 184 -5.22 -39.60 42.61
C VAL A 184 -5.15 -38.35 41.76
N SER A 185 -5.61 -37.24 42.31
CA SER A 185 -5.53 -35.91 41.70
C SER A 185 -4.71 -34.98 42.58
N LEU A 186 -3.63 -34.46 42.02
CA LEU A 186 -2.76 -33.48 42.65
C LEU A 186 -3.08 -32.13 42.04
N GLN A 187 -3.33 -31.13 42.86
CA GLN A 187 -3.70 -29.79 42.43
C GLN A 187 -2.76 -28.77 43.06
N ALA A 188 -2.13 -27.93 42.25
CA ALA A 188 -1.46 -26.72 42.70
C ALA A 188 -2.25 -25.51 42.22
N VAL A 189 -2.46 -24.53 43.10
CA VAL A 189 -3.15 -23.28 42.80
C VAL A 189 -2.27 -22.11 43.25
N ARG A 190 -2.23 -21.08 42.41
CA ARG A 190 -1.59 -19.81 42.74
C ARG A 190 -2.62 -18.89 43.41
N THR A 191 -2.46 -18.68 44.72
CA THR A 191 -3.32 -17.81 45.53
C THR A 191 -2.52 -16.56 45.92
N GLY A 192 -2.52 -15.54 45.06
CA GLY A 192 -1.68 -14.36 45.25
C GLY A 192 -0.18 -14.70 45.13
N ASN A 193 0.60 -14.40 46.16
CA ASN A 193 2.05 -14.70 46.22
C ASN A 193 2.36 -16.08 46.83
N GLU A 194 1.35 -16.81 47.30
CA GLU A 194 1.53 -18.11 47.93
C GLU A 194 1.06 -19.23 47.00
N GLU A 195 1.85 -20.30 46.93
CA GLU A 195 1.56 -21.49 46.13
C GLU A 195 1.05 -22.61 47.04
N GLU A 196 -0.23 -22.94 46.92
CA GLU A 196 -0.84 -24.00 47.71
C GLU A 196 -0.96 -25.27 46.87
N VAL A 197 -0.49 -26.40 47.41
CA VAL A 197 -0.61 -27.72 46.78
C VAL A 197 -1.50 -28.60 47.63
N VAL A 198 -2.62 -29.01 47.06
CA VAL A 198 -3.62 -29.88 47.70
C VAL A 198 -3.60 -31.25 47.03
N VAL A 199 -3.45 -32.29 47.83
CA VAL A 199 -3.53 -33.69 47.39
C VAL A 199 -4.97 -34.17 47.62
N LEU A 200 -5.69 -34.43 46.54
CA LEU A 200 -7.07 -34.93 46.57
C LEU A 200 -7.08 -36.41 46.19
N GLN A 201 -7.43 -37.27 47.15
CA GLN A 201 -7.59 -38.70 46.91
C GLN A 201 -9.08 -39.05 46.81
N GLU A 202 -9.56 -39.33 45.59
CA GLU A 202 -10.96 -39.67 45.37
C GLU A 202 -11.23 -41.14 45.73
N ARG A 203 -12.13 -41.35 46.70
CA ARG A 203 -12.64 -42.69 47.08
C ARG A 203 -13.76 -43.14 46.12
N PRO A 204 -13.91 -44.46 45.88
CA PRO A 204 -14.74 -45.01 44.79
C PRO A 204 -16.25 -44.69 44.83
N HIS A 205 -16.78 -44.10 45.90
CA HIS A 205 -18.21 -43.86 46.10
C HIS A 205 -18.71 -42.46 45.67
N LEU A 206 -17.82 -41.52 45.33
CA LEU A 206 -18.16 -40.18 44.86
C LEU A 206 -17.92 -40.06 43.34
N ARG A 207 -18.67 -40.81 42.53
CA ARG A 207 -18.64 -40.65 41.07
C ARG A 207 -19.58 -39.54 40.64
N ALA A 208 -19.09 -38.30 40.57
CA ALA A 208 -19.65 -37.34 39.64
C ALA A 208 -19.09 -37.65 38.25
N LYS A 209 -19.96 -37.92 37.27
CA LYS A 209 -19.57 -38.21 35.88
C LYS A 209 -19.02 -36.91 35.27
N SER A 210 -17.71 -36.68 35.35
CA SER A 210 -17.10 -35.48 34.80
C SER A 210 -16.85 -35.63 33.29
N PRO A 211 -17.07 -34.59 32.48
CA PRO A 211 -16.82 -34.62 31.03
C PRO A 211 -15.35 -34.90 30.65
N GLU A 212 -14.45 -34.84 31.63
CA GLU A 212 -13.02 -35.14 31.48
C GLU A 212 -12.76 -36.65 31.44
N SER A 213 -13.53 -37.45 32.19
CA SER A 213 -13.39 -38.91 32.22
C SER A 213 -13.71 -39.56 30.87
N ASP A 214 -14.73 -39.05 30.17
CA ASP A 214 -15.11 -39.49 28.82
C ASP A 214 -14.01 -39.19 27.79
N TRP A 215 -13.35 -38.04 27.91
CA TRP A 215 -12.22 -37.68 27.03
C TRP A 215 -10.98 -38.54 27.28
N VAL A 216 -10.67 -38.90 28.53
CA VAL A 216 -9.55 -39.81 28.81
C VAL A 216 -9.75 -41.15 28.09
N HIS A 217 -10.97 -41.68 28.12
CA HIS A 217 -11.33 -42.91 27.42
C HIS A 217 -11.26 -42.76 25.89
N GLU A 218 -11.67 -41.61 25.35
CA GLU A 218 -11.61 -41.30 23.92
C GLU A 218 -10.16 -41.09 23.42
N PHE A 219 -9.34 -40.39 24.18
CA PHE A 219 -7.92 -40.17 23.92
C PHE A 219 -7.12 -41.48 23.95
N LYS A 220 -7.37 -42.35 24.93
CA LYS A 220 -6.80 -43.71 24.98
C LYS A 220 -7.13 -44.52 23.72
N LYS A 221 -8.37 -44.43 23.21
CA LYS A 221 -8.80 -45.10 21.98
C LYS A 221 -8.15 -44.49 20.73
N GLY A 222 -8.06 -43.16 20.65
CA GLY A 222 -7.46 -42.43 19.53
C GLY A 222 -5.95 -42.66 19.41
N ARG A 223 -5.21 -42.66 20.53
CA ARG A 223 -3.75 -42.84 20.51
C ARG A 223 -3.33 -44.28 20.21
N ARG A 224 -4.11 -45.29 20.62
CA ARG A 224 -3.94 -46.69 20.15
C ARG A 224 -3.99 -46.82 18.63
N ARG A 225 -4.82 -46.02 17.95
CA ARG A 225 -4.91 -45.98 16.47
C ARG A 225 -3.75 -45.21 15.82
N SER A 226 -3.27 -44.15 16.46
CA SER A 226 -2.16 -43.32 15.96
C SER A 226 -0.79 -43.99 16.12
N LEU A 227 -0.57 -44.71 17.21
CA LEU A 227 0.67 -45.45 17.50
C LEU A 227 0.88 -46.66 16.56
N ALA A 228 -0.19 -47.13 15.93
CA ALA A 228 -0.12 -48.10 14.83
C ALA A 228 0.34 -47.49 13.50
N LYS A 229 0.51 -46.15 13.43
CA LYS A 229 0.74 -45.40 12.18
C LYS A 229 1.93 -44.42 12.22
N SER A 230 2.49 -44.08 13.39
CA SER A 230 3.62 -43.14 13.53
C SER A 230 4.53 -43.49 14.73
N GLU A 231 5.86 -43.47 14.53
CA GLU A 231 6.91 -43.74 15.53
C GLU A 231 7.23 -42.54 16.45
N SER A 232 6.48 -41.43 16.39
CA SER A 232 6.75 -40.25 17.23
C SER A 232 6.07 -40.35 18.60
N TYR A 233 6.86 -40.58 19.66
CA TYR A 233 6.38 -40.70 21.05
C TYR A 233 6.07 -39.36 21.73
N LEU A 234 6.52 -38.24 21.14
CA LEU A 234 6.35 -36.90 21.68
C LEU A 234 4.96 -36.34 21.38
N LEU A 235 4.32 -35.74 22.39
CA LEU A 235 3.10 -34.96 22.26
C LEU A 235 3.41 -33.73 21.39
N ASN A 236 2.74 -33.63 20.25
CA ASN A 236 2.75 -32.41 19.45
C ASN A 236 1.73 -31.40 20.01
N ARG A 237 2.01 -30.10 19.89
CA ARG A 237 1.16 -29.00 20.39
C ARG A 237 -0.29 -29.10 19.90
N ASP A 238 -0.51 -29.61 18.69
CA ASP A 238 -1.83 -29.80 18.07
C ASP A 238 -2.71 -30.86 18.76
N GLN A 239 -2.14 -31.68 19.65
CA GLN A 239 -2.84 -32.72 20.41
C GLN A 239 -3.34 -32.23 21.78
N ILE A 240 -3.05 -30.97 22.14
CA ILE A 240 -3.56 -30.32 23.36
C ILE A 240 -5.02 -29.92 23.14
N LYS A 241 -5.89 -30.29 24.08
CA LYS A 241 -7.31 -29.95 24.03
C LYS A 241 -7.58 -28.65 24.78
N TRP A 242 -8.29 -27.76 24.10
CA TRP A 242 -8.66 -26.42 24.56
C TRP A 242 -10.11 -26.41 25.05
N SER A 243 -10.36 -25.71 26.17
CA SER A 243 -11.72 -25.35 26.58
C SER A 243 -12.15 -24.02 25.94
N ALA A 244 -13.41 -23.65 26.13
CA ALA A 244 -13.81 -22.25 25.99
C ALA A 244 -13.28 -21.43 27.18
N PRO A 245 -13.02 -20.11 27.02
CA PRO A 245 -12.83 -19.21 28.15
C PRO A 245 -14.05 -19.22 29.08
N TYR A 246 -13.83 -19.20 30.40
CA TYR A 246 -14.90 -19.33 31.37
C TYR A 246 -14.64 -18.53 32.66
N LEU A 247 -15.72 -18.25 33.39
CA LEU A 247 -15.70 -17.68 34.74
C LEU A 247 -15.96 -18.78 35.76
N GLU A 248 -15.06 -18.93 36.72
CA GLU A 248 -15.21 -19.87 37.84
C GLU A 248 -16.21 -19.30 38.86
N CYS A 249 -17.03 -20.18 39.43
CA CYS A 249 -17.98 -19.83 40.48
C CYS A 249 -17.50 -20.44 41.81
N GLU A 250 -17.05 -19.61 42.73
CA GLU A 250 -16.53 -20.02 44.03
C GLU A 250 -17.42 -19.48 45.14
N ASN A 251 -17.91 -20.36 46.03
CA ASN A 251 -18.78 -20.01 47.15
C ASN A 251 -20.01 -19.15 46.77
N GLY A 252 -20.52 -19.33 45.55
CA GLY A 252 -21.68 -18.60 45.04
C GLY A 252 -21.37 -17.23 44.43
N ALA A 253 -20.10 -16.84 44.28
CA ALA A 253 -19.67 -15.62 43.60
C ALA A 253 -18.76 -15.93 42.40
N PHE A 254 -18.87 -15.13 41.34
CA PHE A 254 -17.97 -15.23 40.19
C PHE A 254 -16.62 -14.62 40.53
N VAL A 255 -15.56 -15.33 40.17
CA VAL A 255 -14.19 -14.84 40.34
C VAL A 255 -13.85 -13.85 39.22
N PRO A 256 -13.24 -12.68 39.50
CA PRO A 256 -13.12 -11.59 38.54
C PRO A 256 -11.91 -11.74 37.59
N TYR A 257 -11.77 -12.91 36.98
CA TYR A 257 -10.81 -13.15 35.91
C TYR A 257 -11.27 -14.30 35.01
N TRP A 258 -10.93 -14.21 33.73
CA TRP A 258 -11.24 -15.25 32.76
C TRP A 258 -10.21 -16.38 32.82
N LEU A 259 -10.68 -17.62 32.87
CA LEU A 259 -9.84 -18.81 32.86
C LEU A 259 -9.98 -19.58 31.54
N LEU A 260 -8.90 -20.24 31.14
CA LEU A 260 -8.86 -21.17 30.02
C LEU A 260 -8.21 -22.47 30.46
N THR A 261 -8.86 -23.60 30.21
CA THR A 261 -8.31 -24.91 30.52
C THR A 261 -7.65 -25.54 29.30
N LEU A 262 -6.39 -25.92 29.47
CA LEU A 262 -5.61 -26.72 28.54
C LEU A 262 -5.39 -28.12 29.12
N THR A 263 -5.62 -29.14 28.31
CA THR A 263 -5.50 -30.55 28.75
C THR A 263 -4.60 -31.35 27.81
N ALA A 264 -3.65 -32.08 28.40
CA ALA A 264 -2.74 -32.98 27.72
C ALA A 264 -2.76 -34.37 28.36
N GLY A 265 -2.84 -35.41 27.54
CA GLY A 265 -2.86 -36.79 28.01
C GLY A 265 -1.48 -37.45 27.92
N PHE A 266 -1.14 -38.24 28.95
CA PHE A 266 0.08 -39.06 28.99
C PHE A 266 -0.28 -40.52 29.27
N TYR A 267 0.49 -41.46 28.72
CA TYR A 267 0.17 -42.89 28.79
C TYR A 267 1.44 -43.75 28.71
N GLY A 268 1.44 -44.85 29.47
CA GLY A 268 2.45 -45.90 29.39
C GLY A 268 2.04 -46.97 28.37
N LEU A 269 3.00 -47.51 27.61
CA LEU A 269 2.75 -48.61 26.68
C LEU A 269 2.64 -49.98 27.36
N LYS A 270 3.32 -50.17 28.50
CA LYS A 270 3.60 -51.50 29.08
C LYS A 270 2.53 -51.97 30.08
N ASN A 271 2.02 -51.04 30.89
CA ASN A 271 0.85 -51.22 31.76
C ASN A 271 -0.17 -50.17 31.30
N ASP A 272 -1.47 -50.46 31.27
CA ASP A 272 -2.55 -49.54 30.81
C ASP A 272 -2.74 -48.29 31.73
N SER A 273 -1.68 -47.90 32.44
CA SER A 273 -1.53 -46.72 33.26
C SER A 273 -1.43 -45.46 32.39
N GLY A 274 -2.30 -44.52 32.66
CA GLY A 274 -2.36 -43.25 31.96
C GLY A 274 -3.10 -42.22 32.79
N GLY A 275 -2.77 -40.96 32.52
CA GLY A 275 -3.30 -39.82 33.24
C GLY A 275 -3.43 -38.60 32.35
N ILE A 276 -3.86 -37.52 32.96
CA ILE A 276 -4.05 -36.24 32.32
C ILE A 276 -3.35 -35.16 33.13
N VAL A 277 -2.73 -34.23 32.41
CA VAL A 277 -2.24 -32.96 32.93
C VAL A 277 -3.20 -31.89 32.45
N ARG A 278 -3.76 -31.14 33.39
CA ARG A 278 -4.65 -30.02 33.15
C ARG A 278 -4.01 -28.75 33.69
N VAL A 279 -4.09 -27.67 32.92
CA VAL A 279 -3.59 -26.35 33.32
C VAL A 279 -4.69 -25.34 33.06
N ASP A 280 -5.06 -24.57 34.08
CA ASP A 280 -5.98 -23.44 34.01
C ASP A 280 -5.16 -22.15 33.94
N VAL A 281 -5.36 -21.40 32.86
CA VAL A 281 -4.60 -20.20 32.50
C VAL A 281 -5.45 -18.97 32.77
N ASN A 282 -4.90 -17.97 33.44
CA ASN A 282 -5.52 -16.66 33.59
C ASN A 282 -5.37 -15.86 32.29
N LEU A 283 -6.50 -15.45 31.71
CA LEU A 283 -6.56 -14.67 30.48
C LEU A 283 -6.65 -13.17 30.72
N GLN A 284 -6.73 -12.69 31.97
CA GLN A 284 -6.97 -11.27 32.27
C GLN A 284 -6.01 -10.32 31.55
N ASP A 285 -4.73 -10.69 31.39
CA ASP A 285 -3.70 -9.89 30.71
C ASP A 285 -3.55 -10.21 29.21
N VAL A 286 -4.44 -11.02 28.63
CA VAL A 286 -4.43 -11.40 27.21
C VAL A 286 -5.40 -10.51 26.45
N ASP A 287 -4.84 -9.60 25.64
CA ASP A 287 -5.63 -8.70 24.79
C ASP A 287 -6.47 -9.46 23.76
N ILE A 288 -7.68 -8.96 23.50
CA ILE A 288 -8.59 -9.46 22.47
C ILE A 288 -8.40 -8.65 21.18
N ASP A 289 -7.98 -9.31 20.09
CA ASP A 289 -7.89 -8.68 18.77
C ASP A 289 -9.14 -8.92 17.91
N GLN A 290 -10.11 -8.01 18.02
CA GLN A 290 -11.33 -8.01 17.21
C GLN A 290 -11.12 -7.63 15.74
N CYS A 291 -9.95 -7.07 15.39
CA CYS A 291 -9.59 -6.69 14.03
C CYS A 291 -8.97 -7.86 13.24
N SER A 292 -8.46 -8.88 13.95
CA SER A 292 -7.87 -10.08 13.35
C SER A 292 -8.90 -10.97 12.64
N THR A 293 -8.39 -11.85 11.77
CA THR A 293 -9.19 -12.92 11.13
C THR A 293 -9.30 -14.18 11.99
N ASN A 294 -8.35 -14.38 12.92
CA ASN A 294 -8.20 -15.58 13.74
C ASN A 294 -7.99 -15.19 15.21
N GLY A 295 -8.73 -15.82 16.12
CA GLY A 295 -8.63 -15.53 17.56
C GLY A 295 -10.01 -15.50 18.21
N TRP A 296 -10.05 -15.28 19.53
CA TRP A 296 -11.31 -15.02 20.23
C TRP A 296 -11.88 -13.67 19.78
N PHE A 297 -13.17 -13.63 19.46
CA PHE A 297 -13.87 -12.42 18.98
C PHE A 297 -13.27 -11.77 17.71
N ALA A 298 -12.48 -12.51 16.92
CA ALA A 298 -11.95 -12.07 15.65
C ALA A 298 -13.07 -11.68 14.67
N GLY A 299 -12.95 -10.50 14.03
CA GLY A 299 -13.91 -9.99 13.06
C GLY A 299 -15.23 -9.47 13.65
N THR A 300 -15.29 -9.21 14.96
CA THR A 300 -16.49 -8.66 15.64
C THR A 300 -16.52 -7.14 15.73
N HIS A 301 -15.57 -6.45 15.08
CA HIS A 301 -15.49 -4.98 15.10
C HIS A 301 -16.70 -4.30 14.43
N ARG A 302 -17.04 -3.09 14.90
CA ARG A 302 -18.14 -2.27 14.34
C ARG A 302 -17.70 -1.28 13.25
N CYS A 303 -16.44 -1.34 12.80
CA CYS A 303 -15.90 -0.46 11.77
C CYS A 303 -16.52 -0.71 10.38
N ASN A 304 -16.71 0.36 9.59
CA ASN A 304 -17.18 0.24 8.21
C ASN A 304 -16.06 -0.26 7.29
N LEU A 305 -16.17 -1.48 6.78
CA LEU A 305 -15.18 -2.12 5.92
C LEU A 305 -14.91 -1.38 4.60
N THR A 306 -15.81 -0.53 4.11
CA THR A 306 -15.58 0.18 2.84
C THR A 306 -14.71 1.42 3.02
N SER A 307 -14.83 2.12 4.15
CA SER A 307 -14.23 3.44 4.35
C SER A 307 -13.28 3.52 5.54
N MET A 308 -13.25 2.49 6.39
CA MET A 308 -12.47 2.43 7.62
C MET A 308 -11.56 1.19 7.67
N GLU A 309 -10.55 1.28 8.50
CA GLU A 309 -9.57 0.25 8.85
C GLU A 309 -9.58 0.08 10.38
N CYS A 310 -9.62 -1.17 10.83
CA CYS A 310 -9.68 -1.53 12.25
C CYS A 310 -8.25 -1.66 12.78
N THR A 311 -7.95 -1.03 13.90
CA THR A 311 -6.65 -1.19 14.58
C THR A 311 -6.87 -1.53 16.06
N PRO A 312 -6.28 -2.63 16.58
CA PRO A 312 -6.45 -3.04 17.97
C PRO A 312 -5.64 -2.14 18.91
N ILE A 313 -6.13 -1.99 20.15
CA ILE A 313 -5.46 -1.25 21.22
C ILE A 313 -4.96 -2.27 22.24
N ALA A 314 -3.63 -2.42 22.33
CA ALA A 314 -3.00 -3.37 23.25
C ALA A 314 -2.95 -2.85 24.69
N GLY A 315 -2.76 -3.76 25.66
CA GLY A 315 -2.55 -3.48 27.07
C GLY A 315 -3.81 -3.25 27.90
N HIS A 316 -4.95 -3.74 27.43
CA HIS A 316 -6.25 -3.60 28.10
C HIS A 316 -6.82 -4.93 28.61
N GLY A 317 -6.12 -6.04 28.35
CA GLY A 317 -6.48 -7.35 28.85
C GLY A 317 -7.67 -7.98 28.10
N PHE A 318 -8.31 -8.95 28.74
CA PHE A 318 -9.44 -9.69 28.16
C PHE A 318 -10.75 -8.89 28.16
N VAL A 319 -10.73 -7.71 27.55
CA VAL A 319 -11.84 -6.75 27.50
C VAL A 319 -12.18 -6.42 26.04
N LEU A 320 -13.47 -6.38 25.71
CA LEU A 320 -13.99 -6.04 24.39
C LEU A 320 -13.97 -4.53 24.11
N ASP A 321 -14.18 -4.19 22.84
CA ASP A 321 -14.24 -2.83 22.30
C ASP A 321 -12.96 -2.01 22.46
N LYS A 322 -11.82 -2.70 22.60
CA LYS A 322 -10.48 -2.09 22.62
C LYS A 322 -9.88 -2.04 21.22
N TYR A 323 -10.60 -1.38 20.31
CA TYR A 323 -10.13 -1.09 18.95
C TYR A 323 -10.52 0.33 18.54
N LYS A 324 -9.80 0.89 17.57
CA LYS A 324 -10.16 2.16 16.94
C LYS A 324 -10.40 1.97 15.44
N CYS A 325 -11.45 2.60 14.94
CA CYS A 325 -11.75 2.66 13.50
C CYS A 325 -11.06 3.90 12.91
N GLN A 326 -10.08 3.70 12.04
CA GLN A 326 -9.37 4.77 11.34
C GLN A 326 -9.88 4.87 9.90
N CYS A 327 -10.06 6.09 9.36
CA CYS A 327 -10.42 6.23 7.95
C CYS A 327 -9.30 5.73 7.03
N ARG A 328 -9.68 4.99 5.97
CA ARG A 328 -8.74 4.53 4.93
C ARG A 328 -8.17 5.71 4.15
N ARG A 329 -7.05 5.48 3.45
CA ARG A 329 -6.50 6.45 2.49
C ARG A 329 -7.57 6.86 1.48
N GLY A 330 -7.64 8.15 1.17
CA GLY A 330 -8.70 8.72 0.35
C GLY A 330 -10.03 8.97 1.08
N PHE A 331 -10.09 8.82 2.40
CA PHE A 331 -11.23 9.23 3.22
C PHE A 331 -10.78 10.06 4.44
N TYR A 332 -11.64 10.97 4.90
CA TYR A 332 -11.40 11.78 6.10
C TYR A 332 -12.58 11.77 7.06
N HIS A 333 -12.32 12.13 8.31
CA HIS A 333 -13.33 12.17 9.38
C HIS A 333 -13.70 13.63 9.70
N PRO A 334 -14.99 14.04 9.58
CA PRO A 334 -15.39 15.43 9.73
C PRO A 334 -15.35 16.03 11.15
N HIS A 335 -15.15 15.23 12.22
CA HIS A 335 -15.17 15.73 13.60
C HIS A 335 -13.82 16.29 14.09
N ARG A 336 -12.86 16.51 13.18
CA ARG A 336 -11.62 17.26 13.49
C ARG A 336 -11.66 18.72 13.06
N VAL A 337 -12.85 19.28 12.82
CA VAL A 337 -13.00 20.73 12.75
C VAL A 337 -12.83 21.29 14.16
N ALA A 338 -11.60 21.71 14.46
CA ALA A 338 -11.37 22.65 15.54
C ALA A 338 -12.21 23.89 15.23
N LEU A 339 -13.30 24.08 15.98
CA LEU A 339 -13.95 25.36 16.17
C LEU A 339 -12.94 26.29 16.87
N ASN A 340 -11.95 26.76 16.12
CA ASN A 340 -11.12 27.89 16.51
C ASN A 340 -12.02 29.12 16.50
N GLY A 341 -12.64 29.43 17.63
CA GLY A 341 -13.58 30.54 17.65
C GLY A 341 -14.34 30.84 18.94
N PHE A 342 -13.87 30.47 20.14
CA PHE A 342 -14.08 31.32 21.33
C PHE A 342 -13.15 30.92 22.46
N LYS A 343 -12.39 31.91 22.94
CA LYS A 343 -11.43 31.80 24.02
C LYS A 343 -12.20 31.96 25.33
N SER A 344 -12.52 30.88 26.03
CA SER A 344 -12.77 30.92 27.47
C SER A 344 -11.79 30.00 28.18
N ARG A 345 -10.86 30.61 28.91
CA ARG A 345 -9.99 29.94 29.88
C ARG A 345 -10.85 29.19 30.89
N LEU A 346 -10.66 27.88 31.03
CA LEU A 346 -10.48 27.23 32.33
C LEU A 346 -10.05 25.77 32.16
N ASP A 347 -9.02 25.41 32.94
CA ASP A 347 -8.57 24.10 33.38
C ASP A 347 -8.17 22.98 32.40
N PHE A 348 -6.86 22.75 32.44
CA PHE A 348 -6.12 21.56 32.04
C PHE A 348 -6.57 20.37 32.90
N SER A 349 -7.34 19.45 32.33
CA SER A 349 -7.50 18.10 32.88
C SER A 349 -7.67 17.08 31.77
N PHE A 350 -6.95 15.97 31.88
CA PHE A 350 -7.04 14.78 31.03
C PHE A 350 -8.48 14.27 31.02
N GLY A 351 -9.22 14.56 29.95
CA GLY A 351 -10.63 14.21 29.79
C GLY A 351 -10.82 12.84 29.16
N TYR A 352 -11.01 11.85 30.02
CA TYR A 352 -11.74 10.60 29.78
C TYR A 352 -12.95 10.89 28.87
N CYS A 353 -12.96 10.36 27.64
CA CYS A 353 -14.17 10.39 26.82
C CYS A 353 -15.16 9.40 27.42
N SER A 354 -16.05 9.93 28.27
CA SER A 354 -17.24 9.24 28.73
C SER A 354 -18.08 8.85 27.53
N ASP A 355 -18.32 7.54 27.41
CA ASP A 355 -19.45 6.97 26.69
C ASP A 355 -20.71 7.79 26.94
N THR A 356 -21.22 8.39 25.88
CA THR A 356 -22.62 8.75 25.77
C THR A 356 -23.11 8.18 24.46
N ASP A 357 -24.02 7.21 24.60
CA ASP A 357 -24.73 6.51 23.55
C ASP A 357 -25.08 7.40 22.37
N SER A 358 -24.31 7.29 21.30
CA SER A 358 -24.76 7.68 19.97
C SER A 358 -24.12 6.75 18.93
N PRO A 359 -24.90 5.81 18.35
CA PRO A 359 -24.43 4.93 17.29
C PRO A 359 -24.48 5.68 15.96
N MET A 360 -23.78 6.81 15.88
CA MET A 360 -23.33 7.36 14.62
C MET A 360 -21.83 7.14 14.58
N SER A 361 -21.46 5.90 14.21
CA SER A 361 -20.21 5.61 13.53
C SER A 361 -20.00 6.73 12.51
N SER A 362 -19.09 7.63 12.85
CA SER A 362 -18.81 8.85 12.13
C SER A 362 -18.29 8.48 10.75
N LYS A 363 -19.20 8.44 9.78
CA LYS A 363 -18.91 7.97 8.43
C LYS A 363 -17.75 8.77 7.86
N CYS A 364 -16.68 8.07 7.47
CA CYS A 364 -15.59 8.69 6.74
C CYS A 364 -16.10 9.13 5.36
N LEU A 365 -15.79 10.37 4.99
CA LEU A 365 -16.16 10.97 3.71
C LEU A 365 -15.00 10.82 2.73
N PRO A 366 -15.28 10.57 1.43
CA PRO A 366 -14.23 10.47 0.43
C PRO A 366 -13.53 11.82 0.25
N CYS A 367 -12.21 11.77 0.11
CA CYS A 367 -11.41 12.92 -0.31
C CYS A 367 -11.78 13.33 -1.73
N ARG A 368 -11.52 14.60 -2.05
CA ARG A 368 -11.65 15.11 -3.41
C ARG A 368 -10.76 14.33 -4.38
N LYS A 369 -11.24 14.11 -5.61
CA LYS A 369 -10.58 13.27 -6.63
C LYS A 369 -9.12 13.72 -6.84
N GLY A 370 -8.18 12.79 -6.67
CA GLY A 370 -6.74 13.01 -6.83
C GLY A 370 -5.96 13.21 -5.53
N CYS A 371 -6.63 13.32 -4.37
CA CYS A 371 -5.98 13.40 -3.06
C CYS A 371 -5.86 12.00 -2.42
N THR A 372 -4.66 11.65 -1.92
CA THR A 372 -4.42 10.38 -1.21
C THR A 372 -4.66 10.49 0.30
N HIS A 373 -4.34 11.66 0.88
CA HIS A 373 -4.62 12.01 2.26
C HIS A 373 -5.27 13.39 2.31
N CYS A 374 -6.38 13.52 3.03
CA CYS A 374 -7.03 14.78 3.28
C CYS A 374 -7.47 14.85 4.75
N GLN A 375 -7.35 16.03 5.34
CA GLN A 375 -7.84 16.30 6.70
C GLN A 375 -9.30 16.76 6.66
N ASP A 376 -9.64 17.55 5.65
CA ASP A 376 -10.98 18.11 5.36
C ASP A 376 -11.25 18.07 3.85
N ASP A 377 -12.41 18.52 3.39
CA ASP A 377 -12.72 18.72 1.95
C ASP A 377 -11.95 19.91 1.32
N ALA A 378 -10.83 20.30 1.92
CA ALA A 378 -9.92 21.29 1.36
C ALA A 378 -9.27 20.73 0.08
N PRO A 379 -9.10 21.56 -0.97
CA PRO A 379 -8.45 21.12 -2.20
C PRO A 379 -6.98 20.80 -1.92
N CYS A 380 -6.51 19.61 -2.33
CA CYS A 380 -5.08 19.25 -2.29
C CYS A 380 -4.33 19.62 -3.58
N LEU A 381 -5.07 19.92 -4.65
CA LEU A 381 -4.55 20.31 -5.96
C LEU A 381 -4.77 21.81 -6.15
N VAL A 382 -3.78 22.50 -6.69
CA VAL A 382 -3.90 23.92 -7.05
C VAL A 382 -5.05 24.09 -8.04
N LEU A 383 -5.99 24.98 -7.73
CA LEU A 383 -7.04 25.38 -8.64
C LEU A 383 -6.40 26.24 -9.74
N GLU A 384 -6.48 25.81 -10.99
CA GLU A 384 -5.83 26.52 -12.10
C GLU A 384 -6.56 27.84 -12.38
N ASP A 385 -5.88 28.98 -12.17
CA ASP A 385 -6.42 30.30 -12.50
C ASP A 385 -6.56 30.48 -14.02
N GLY A 386 -7.74 30.13 -14.55
CA GLY A 386 -8.06 30.26 -15.97
C GLY A 386 -8.00 31.70 -16.49
N ALA A 387 -8.20 32.69 -15.61
CA ALA A 387 -8.27 34.11 -15.95
C ALA A 387 -6.94 34.66 -16.51
N LEU A 388 -5.79 34.22 -16.00
CA LEU A 388 -4.48 34.66 -16.49
C LEU A 388 -4.04 33.85 -17.72
N ARG A 389 -4.43 32.58 -17.82
CA ARG A 389 -3.95 31.67 -18.87
C ARG A 389 -4.68 31.85 -20.21
N LEU A 390 -5.97 32.17 -20.19
CA LEU A 390 -6.80 32.37 -21.39
C LEU A 390 -6.25 33.45 -22.35
N PRO A 391 -5.87 34.67 -21.90
CA PRO A 391 -5.38 35.70 -22.82
C PRO A 391 -4.05 35.33 -23.48
N LEU A 392 -3.15 34.66 -22.76
CA LEU A 392 -1.87 34.20 -23.33
C LEU A 392 -2.10 33.12 -24.39
N ALA A 393 -3.00 32.17 -24.14
CA ALA A 393 -3.34 31.13 -25.11
C ALA A 393 -3.99 31.70 -26.37
N SER A 394 -4.89 32.69 -26.23
CA SER A 394 -5.52 33.34 -27.39
C SER A 394 -4.53 34.13 -28.23
N LEU A 395 -3.60 34.85 -27.58
CA LEU A 395 -2.55 35.59 -28.28
C LEU A 395 -1.64 34.63 -29.06
N GLN A 396 -1.28 33.50 -28.45
CA GLN A 396 -0.46 32.48 -29.08
C GLN A 396 -1.16 31.82 -30.28
N ALA A 397 -2.47 31.51 -30.15
CA ALA A 397 -3.25 30.96 -31.24
C ALA A 397 -3.33 31.93 -32.43
N LEU A 398 -3.51 33.23 -32.15
CA LEU A 398 -3.52 34.27 -33.17
C LEU A 398 -2.18 34.32 -33.93
N CYS A 399 -1.04 34.27 -33.23
CA CYS A 399 0.28 34.24 -33.86
C CYS A 399 0.45 33.03 -34.81
N ILE A 400 -0.01 31.84 -34.40
CA ILE A 400 0.04 30.63 -35.24
C ILE A 400 -0.81 30.79 -36.50
N VAL A 401 -2.02 31.36 -36.38
CA VAL A 401 -2.91 31.60 -37.53
C VAL A 401 -2.28 32.62 -38.49
N ILE A 402 -1.66 33.68 -37.97
CA ILE A 402 -0.96 34.67 -38.78
C ILE A 402 0.23 34.02 -39.52
N ASP A 403 1.03 33.20 -38.86
CA ASP A 403 2.17 32.52 -39.49
C ASP A 403 1.72 31.56 -40.62
N LEU A 404 0.65 30.80 -40.40
CA LEU A 404 0.03 29.97 -41.45
C LEU A 404 -0.49 30.81 -42.61
N ALA A 405 -1.14 31.94 -42.34
CA ALA A 405 -1.60 32.85 -43.39
C ALA A 405 -0.41 33.42 -44.19
N LEU A 406 0.66 33.83 -43.53
CA LEU A 406 1.89 34.30 -44.17
C LEU A 406 2.54 33.22 -45.03
N MET A 407 2.54 31.96 -44.58
CA MET A 407 3.03 30.83 -45.35
C MET A 407 2.23 30.67 -46.67
N VAL A 408 0.91 30.77 -46.62
CA VAL A 408 0.04 30.71 -47.81
C VAL A 408 0.29 31.90 -48.74
N VAL A 409 0.41 33.12 -48.19
CA VAL A 409 0.69 34.35 -48.96
C VAL A 409 2.04 34.25 -49.68
N VAL A 410 3.10 33.79 -49.00
CA VAL A 410 4.42 33.58 -49.59
C VAL A 410 4.38 32.55 -50.71
N TYR A 411 3.62 31.47 -50.52
CA TYR A 411 3.44 30.44 -51.54
C TYR A 411 2.68 30.96 -52.77
N TYR A 412 1.61 31.74 -52.56
CA TYR A 412 0.82 32.33 -53.63
C TYR A 412 1.63 33.34 -54.46
N PHE A 413 2.35 34.26 -53.79
CA PHE A 413 3.16 35.28 -54.45
C PHE A 413 4.56 34.81 -54.86
N ARG A 414 4.81 33.49 -54.93
CA ARG A 414 6.13 32.91 -55.26
C ARG A 414 6.76 33.40 -56.57
N SER A 415 5.94 33.88 -57.51
CA SER A 415 6.41 34.39 -58.81
C SER A 415 6.99 35.81 -58.74
N ASN A 416 6.77 36.55 -57.65
CA ASN A 416 7.26 37.91 -57.51
C ASN A 416 8.78 37.95 -57.44
N LYS A 417 9.38 38.92 -58.14
CA LYS A 417 10.84 39.07 -58.24
C LYS A 417 11.52 39.17 -56.87
N SER A 418 10.88 39.84 -55.90
CA SER A 418 11.39 39.97 -54.53
C SER A 418 11.52 38.59 -53.84
N ILE A 419 10.42 37.83 -53.74
CA ILE A 419 10.38 36.51 -53.08
C ILE A 419 11.30 35.51 -53.78
N ARG A 420 11.32 35.53 -55.12
CA ARG A 420 12.20 34.64 -55.90
C ARG A 420 13.68 34.93 -55.68
N THR A 421 14.06 36.18 -55.43
CA THR A 421 15.47 36.59 -55.23
C THR A 421 15.99 36.17 -53.85
N SER A 422 15.17 36.29 -52.80
CA SER A 422 15.53 35.88 -51.42
C SER A 422 15.55 34.35 -51.22
N GLY A 423 14.88 33.59 -52.09
CA GLY A 423 14.88 32.13 -52.14
C GLY A 423 13.70 31.51 -51.39
N LEU A 424 12.68 31.09 -52.16
CA LEU A 424 11.41 30.53 -51.66
C LEU A 424 11.60 29.40 -50.63
N ILE A 425 12.45 28.41 -50.95
CA ILE A 425 12.66 27.22 -50.10
C ILE A 425 13.24 27.58 -48.73
N LEU A 426 14.11 28.59 -48.67
CA LEU A 426 14.70 29.04 -47.40
C LEU A 426 13.69 29.84 -46.58
N LEU A 427 12.85 30.64 -47.25
CA LEU A 427 11.79 31.41 -46.59
C LEU A 427 10.70 30.50 -46.00
N GLU A 428 10.26 29.50 -46.77
CA GLU A 428 9.31 28.48 -46.32
C GLU A 428 9.84 27.69 -45.12
N ALA A 429 11.13 27.33 -45.13
CA ALA A 429 11.78 26.68 -43.99
C ALA A 429 11.85 27.57 -42.74
N ILE A 430 12.06 28.89 -42.88
CA ILE A 430 12.03 29.83 -41.73
C ILE A 430 10.63 29.88 -41.11
N MET A 431 9.57 29.99 -41.93
CA MET A 431 8.19 30.00 -41.44
C MET A 431 7.83 28.66 -40.77
N PHE A 432 8.23 27.53 -41.35
CA PHE A 432 8.03 26.22 -40.73
C PHE A 432 8.76 26.09 -39.38
N GLY A 433 9.98 26.63 -39.27
CA GLY A 433 10.71 26.69 -38.01
C GLY A 433 10.02 27.56 -36.95
N ALA A 434 9.47 28.71 -37.35
CA ALA A 434 8.70 29.59 -36.47
C ALA A 434 7.42 28.91 -35.96
N LEU A 435 6.68 28.23 -36.84
CA LEU A 435 5.51 27.43 -36.48
C LEU A 435 5.85 26.40 -35.39
N LEU A 436 6.95 25.66 -35.55
CA LEU A 436 7.42 24.68 -34.55
C LEU A 436 7.80 25.32 -33.21
N LEU A 437 8.34 26.54 -33.20
CA LEU A 437 8.65 27.27 -31.96
C LEU A 437 7.40 27.78 -31.23
N TYR A 438 6.29 27.98 -31.94
CA TYR A 438 5.02 28.36 -31.33
C TYR A 438 4.26 27.20 -30.67
N PHE A 439 4.46 25.96 -31.14
CA PHE A 439 3.82 24.76 -30.58
C PHE A 439 4.16 24.45 -29.10
N PRO A 440 5.42 24.56 -28.62
CA PRO A 440 5.78 24.33 -27.22
C PRO A 440 4.96 25.12 -26.21
N VAL A 441 4.60 26.38 -26.53
CA VAL A 441 3.79 27.24 -25.66
C VAL A 441 2.39 26.66 -25.49
N MET A 442 1.80 26.12 -26.56
CA MET A 442 0.51 25.43 -26.50
C MET A 442 0.59 24.13 -25.69
N ILE A 443 1.68 23.36 -25.85
CA ILE A 443 1.87 22.12 -25.08
C ILE A 443 1.95 22.39 -23.58
N TYR A 444 2.56 23.51 -23.17
CA TYR A 444 2.68 23.91 -21.77
C TYR A 444 1.33 24.23 -21.09
N TYR A 445 0.33 24.69 -21.85
CA TYR A 445 -1.01 24.96 -21.32
C TYR A 445 -1.74 23.68 -20.90
N PHE A 446 -1.47 22.57 -21.57
CA PHE A 446 -2.09 21.30 -21.26
C PHE A 446 -1.41 20.62 -20.07
N ARG A 447 -2.19 19.86 -19.28
CA ARG A 447 -1.64 19.11 -18.13
C ARG A 447 -0.40 18.28 -18.51
N PRO A 448 0.66 18.31 -17.69
CA PRO A 448 1.90 17.63 -18.00
C PRO A 448 1.67 16.12 -18.06
N SER A 449 2.24 15.50 -19.07
CA SER A 449 2.33 14.05 -19.22
C SER A 449 3.73 13.74 -19.73
N VAL A 450 4.20 12.51 -19.52
CA VAL A 450 5.53 12.09 -19.97
C VAL A 450 5.70 12.36 -21.47
N PHE A 451 4.69 12.02 -22.27
CA PHE A 451 4.67 12.30 -23.71
C PHE A 451 4.76 13.80 -24.03
N ARG A 452 3.97 14.64 -23.35
CA ARG A 452 3.99 16.10 -23.58
C ARG A 452 5.32 16.74 -23.18
N CYS A 453 5.94 16.30 -22.09
CA CYS A 453 7.25 16.79 -21.67
C CYS A 453 8.34 16.43 -22.70
N ILE A 454 8.29 15.22 -23.27
CA ILE A 454 9.19 14.81 -24.37
C ILE A 454 8.91 15.66 -25.62
N LEU A 455 7.65 15.76 -26.03
CA LEU A 455 7.26 16.51 -27.23
C LEU A 455 7.67 17.99 -27.15
N LEU A 456 7.55 18.61 -25.97
CA LEU A 456 7.95 20.00 -25.74
C LEU A 456 9.43 20.22 -26.10
N ARG A 457 10.32 19.31 -25.67
CA ARG A 457 11.76 19.38 -25.99
C ARG A 457 12.03 19.23 -27.48
N TRP A 458 11.36 18.25 -28.12
CA TRP A 458 11.49 18.00 -29.55
C TRP A 458 11.09 19.19 -30.40
N MET A 459 9.88 19.71 -30.18
CA MET A 459 9.33 20.82 -30.96
C MET A 459 10.18 22.08 -30.78
N ARG A 460 10.64 22.37 -29.55
CA ARG A 460 11.52 23.52 -29.28
C ARG A 460 12.85 23.40 -30.02
N LEU A 461 13.57 22.29 -29.85
CA LEU A 461 14.92 22.17 -30.38
C LEU A 461 14.94 22.07 -31.91
N LEU A 462 13.97 21.34 -32.49
CA LEU A 462 13.82 21.27 -33.95
C LEU A 462 13.41 22.62 -34.53
N GLY A 463 12.46 23.32 -33.92
CA GLY A 463 12.05 24.65 -34.35
C GLY A 463 13.21 25.65 -34.34
N PHE A 464 13.98 25.68 -33.24
CA PHE A 464 15.16 26.54 -33.12
C PHE A 464 16.20 26.23 -34.20
N THR A 465 16.51 24.95 -34.40
CA THR A 465 17.51 24.51 -35.39
C THR A 465 17.08 24.85 -36.82
N ILE A 466 15.80 24.68 -37.16
CA ILE A 466 15.30 25.02 -38.50
C ILE A 466 15.31 26.53 -38.70
N MET A 467 14.74 27.30 -37.77
CA MET A 467 14.63 28.76 -37.90
C MET A 467 16.01 29.43 -37.93
N TYR A 468 16.81 29.28 -36.86
CA TYR A 468 18.10 29.97 -36.78
C TYR A 468 19.17 29.31 -37.65
N GLY A 469 19.09 28.00 -37.87
CA GLY A 469 20.00 27.31 -38.80
C GLY A 469 19.82 27.79 -40.23
N THR A 470 18.59 27.98 -40.71
CA THR A 470 18.36 28.55 -42.05
C THR A 470 18.81 30.00 -42.15
N VAL A 471 18.53 30.82 -41.13
CA VAL A 471 18.99 32.21 -41.07
C VAL A 471 20.52 32.30 -41.14
N ILE A 472 21.23 31.53 -40.32
CA ILE A 472 22.69 31.49 -40.29
C ILE A 472 23.26 31.00 -41.62
N LEU A 473 22.70 29.93 -42.19
CA LEU A 473 23.15 29.40 -43.48
C LEU A 473 22.90 30.37 -44.63
N LYS A 474 21.80 31.15 -44.57
CA LYS A 474 21.51 32.22 -45.52
C LYS A 474 22.57 33.34 -45.42
N LEU A 475 22.93 33.77 -44.21
CA LEU A 475 24.00 34.75 -43.99
C LEU A 475 25.37 34.22 -44.42
N TYR A 476 25.68 32.96 -44.11
CA TYR A 476 26.92 32.31 -44.53
C TYR A 476 27.06 32.26 -46.06
N ARG A 477 25.95 31.97 -46.78
CA ARG A 477 25.91 32.03 -48.24
C ARG A 477 26.23 33.44 -48.74
N VAL A 478 25.63 34.47 -48.15
CA VAL A 478 25.90 35.87 -48.51
C VAL A 478 27.38 36.17 -48.29
N LEU A 479 27.91 35.94 -47.08
CA LEU A 479 29.32 36.17 -46.75
C LEU A 479 30.29 35.52 -47.75
N LYS A 480 30.07 34.24 -48.08
CA LYS A 480 30.93 33.48 -48.99
C LYS A 480 30.90 33.99 -50.42
N VAL A 481 29.74 34.43 -50.91
CA VAL A 481 29.60 35.00 -52.27
C VAL A 481 30.40 36.31 -52.39
N PHE A 482 30.43 37.14 -51.36
CA PHE A 482 31.17 38.40 -51.37
C PHE A 482 32.67 38.21 -51.15
N LEU A 483 33.10 37.33 -50.23
CA LEU A 483 34.51 36.97 -50.07
C LEU A 483 35.11 36.39 -51.37
N SER A 484 34.35 35.57 -52.11
CA SER A 484 34.78 35.00 -53.39
C SER A 484 34.87 36.03 -54.52
N ARG A 485 34.15 37.15 -54.47
CA ARG A 485 34.29 38.22 -55.48
C ARG A 485 35.60 38.99 -55.32
N THR A 486 36.16 39.02 -54.12
CA THR A 486 37.43 39.70 -53.83
C THR A 486 38.64 38.79 -54.03
N ALA A 487 38.47 37.45 -54.01
CA ALA A 487 39.51 36.47 -54.31
C ALA A 487 38.92 35.17 -54.90
N GLN A 488 39.23 34.87 -56.16
CA GLN A 488 38.97 33.61 -56.88
C GLN A 488 37.49 33.21 -57.14
N ARG A 489 37.22 32.85 -58.41
CA ARG A 489 35.94 32.41 -59.00
C ARG A 489 35.45 31.08 -58.39
N THR A 490 34.78 31.11 -57.22
CA THR A 490 34.11 29.92 -56.67
C THR A 490 32.71 29.74 -57.29
N PRO A 491 32.29 28.50 -57.62
CA PRO A 491 31.01 28.26 -58.28
C PRO A 491 29.85 28.60 -57.34
N TYR A 492 28.88 29.34 -57.88
CA TYR A 492 27.64 29.76 -57.23
C TYR A 492 27.00 28.60 -56.45
N MET A 493 26.88 28.73 -55.12
CA MET A 493 26.21 27.70 -54.32
C MET A 493 24.71 27.71 -54.63
N THR A 494 24.25 26.64 -55.28
CA THR A 494 22.83 26.36 -55.53
C THR A 494 22.08 26.26 -54.21
N SER A 495 20.86 26.84 -54.11
CA SER A 495 20.03 26.80 -52.89
C SER A 495 19.85 25.38 -52.31
N TRP A 496 19.85 24.36 -53.16
CA TRP A 496 19.81 22.96 -52.78
C TRP A 496 20.99 22.47 -51.93
N ARG A 497 22.21 23.02 -52.14
CA ARG A 497 23.38 22.69 -51.30
C ARG A 497 23.21 23.25 -49.88
N VAL A 498 22.59 24.42 -49.75
CA VAL A 498 22.31 25.04 -48.44
C VAL A 498 21.25 24.23 -47.68
N VAL A 499 20.19 23.81 -48.37
CA VAL A 499 19.17 22.91 -47.80
C VAL A 499 19.77 21.56 -47.41
N ARG A 500 20.69 21.01 -48.20
CA ARG A 500 21.42 19.79 -47.84
C ARG A 500 22.26 19.97 -46.57
N LEU A 501 22.92 21.12 -46.42
CA LEU A 501 23.69 21.43 -45.22
C LEU A 501 22.77 21.60 -43.99
N LEU A 502 21.62 22.26 -44.15
CA LEU A 502 20.59 22.32 -43.10
C LEU A 502 20.12 20.91 -42.70
N ALA A 503 19.85 20.04 -43.66
CA ALA A 503 19.42 18.67 -43.40
C ALA A 503 20.46 17.87 -42.59
N VAL A 504 21.76 18.11 -42.82
CA VAL A 504 22.84 17.51 -42.02
C VAL A 504 22.79 18.01 -40.57
N ILE A 505 22.64 19.32 -40.36
CA ILE A 505 22.51 19.90 -39.00
C ILE A 505 21.28 19.30 -38.29
N LEU A 506 20.14 19.20 -38.98
CA LEU A 506 18.93 18.60 -38.43
C LEU A 506 19.08 17.12 -38.09
N LEU A 507 19.82 16.35 -38.91
CA LEU A 507 20.07 14.94 -38.65
C LEU A 507 20.85 14.76 -37.34
N VAL A 508 21.86 15.59 -37.08
CA VAL A 508 22.63 15.55 -35.82
C VAL A 508 21.73 15.83 -34.63
N VAL A 509 20.87 16.84 -34.72
CA VAL A 509 19.91 17.19 -33.65
C VAL A 509 18.89 16.08 -33.42
N LEU A 510 18.35 15.49 -34.49
CA LEU A 510 17.43 14.36 -34.41
C LEU A 510 18.08 13.15 -33.74
N TRP A 511 19.31 12.81 -34.12
CA TRP A 511 20.06 11.71 -33.50
C TRP A 511 20.23 11.93 -32.00
N PHE A 512 20.59 13.15 -31.59
CA PHE A 512 20.72 13.50 -30.18
C PHE A 512 19.38 13.40 -29.43
N LEU A 513 18.29 13.92 -30.00
CA LEU A 513 16.95 13.84 -29.40
C LEU A 513 16.47 12.41 -29.24
N VAL A 514 16.69 11.56 -30.26
CA VAL A 514 16.36 10.13 -30.20
C VAL A 514 17.15 9.44 -29.09
N ALA A 515 18.48 9.63 -29.06
CA ALA A 515 19.33 9.04 -28.04
C ALA A 515 18.89 9.44 -26.61
N TRP A 516 18.57 10.72 -26.42
CA TRP A 516 18.04 11.23 -25.15
C TRP A 516 16.68 10.59 -24.80
N THR A 517 15.74 10.52 -25.75
CA THR A 517 14.43 9.88 -25.49
C THR A 517 14.55 8.40 -25.15
N LEU A 518 15.46 7.67 -25.80
CA LEU A 518 15.71 6.26 -25.51
C LEU A 518 16.27 6.10 -24.10
N ALA A 519 17.22 6.95 -23.69
CA ALA A 519 17.78 6.93 -22.34
C ALA A 519 16.72 7.21 -21.25
N VAL A 520 15.72 8.05 -21.52
CA VAL A 520 14.61 8.34 -20.60
C VAL A 520 13.59 7.21 -20.57
N CYS A 521 13.26 6.63 -21.72
CA CYS A 521 12.30 5.52 -21.80
C CYS A 521 12.86 4.22 -21.18
N GLN A 522 14.17 3.99 -21.23
CA GLN A 522 14.80 2.80 -20.65
C GLN A 522 14.84 2.84 -19.12
N ASN A 523 14.90 4.03 -18.52
CA ASN A 523 15.01 4.20 -17.08
C ASN A 523 13.64 4.56 -16.48
N GLN A 524 12.92 3.55 -15.97
CA GLN A 524 11.57 3.75 -15.42
C GLN A 524 11.56 4.73 -14.24
N GLU A 525 12.62 4.81 -13.45
CA GLU A 525 12.76 5.82 -12.39
C GLU A 525 12.94 7.24 -12.93
N LEU A 526 13.69 7.41 -14.02
CA LEU A 526 13.89 8.70 -14.69
C LEU A 526 12.61 9.16 -15.39
N SER A 527 11.80 8.23 -15.90
CA SER A 527 10.49 8.52 -16.49
C SER A 527 9.47 9.03 -15.44
N ARG A 528 9.53 8.53 -14.19
CA ARG A 528 8.73 9.03 -13.06
C ARG A 528 9.25 10.38 -12.55
N ALA A 529 10.57 10.57 -12.53
CA ALA A 529 11.21 11.83 -12.15
C ALA A 529 10.98 12.99 -13.13
N LEU A 530 10.47 12.70 -14.35
CA LEU A 530 10.15 13.72 -15.35
C LEU A 530 8.94 14.60 -14.94
N ILE A 531 8.11 14.12 -14.01
CA ILE A 531 6.97 14.85 -13.46
C ILE A 531 7.21 15.02 -11.96
N THR A 532 7.62 16.22 -11.55
CA THR A 532 7.73 16.55 -10.13
C THR A 532 6.48 17.24 -9.63
N THR A 533 5.98 16.78 -8.48
CA THR A 533 4.99 17.48 -7.68
C THR A 533 5.72 18.57 -6.88
N GLY A 534 5.65 19.81 -7.34
CA GLY A 534 6.01 20.94 -6.48
C GLY A 534 4.93 21.13 -5.42
N LEU A 535 5.34 21.60 -4.24
CA LEU A 535 4.42 21.99 -3.17
C LEU A 535 4.39 23.51 -3.09
N THR A 536 3.20 24.10 -3.08
CA THR A 536 3.06 25.52 -2.73
C THR A 536 3.32 25.73 -1.23
N PRO A 537 3.56 26.96 -0.76
CA PRO A 537 3.64 27.27 0.68
C PRO A 537 2.38 26.85 1.48
N GLU A 538 1.25 26.63 0.80
CA GLU A 538 -0.01 26.12 1.37
C GLU A 538 -0.13 24.59 1.25
N SER A 539 0.95 23.87 0.94
CA SER A 539 1.02 22.41 0.74
C SER A 539 0.20 21.86 -0.43
N LEU A 540 -0.23 22.70 -1.38
CA LEU A 540 -0.94 22.27 -2.58
C LEU A 540 0.05 21.64 -3.57
N GLN A 541 -0.31 20.48 -4.11
CA GLN A 541 0.53 19.77 -5.07
C GLN A 541 0.27 20.30 -6.49
N PHE A 542 1.35 20.64 -7.20
CA PHE A 542 1.31 21.01 -8.62
C PHE A 542 2.31 20.17 -9.43
N SER A 543 1.86 19.57 -10.53
CA SER A 543 2.73 18.80 -11.42
C SER A 543 3.39 19.72 -12.44
N ILE A 544 4.72 19.64 -12.58
CA ILE A 544 5.48 20.32 -13.65
C ILE A 544 6.41 19.32 -14.35
N CYS A 545 6.74 19.59 -15.62
CA CYS A 545 7.82 18.87 -16.30
C CYS A 545 9.16 19.30 -15.69
N LEU A 546 9.90 18.37 -15.10
CA LEU A 546 11.19 18.65 -14.47
C LEU A 546 12.22 19.06 -15.52
N LEU A 547 12.93 20.14 -15.23
CA LEU A 547 14.07 20.56 -16.02
C LEU A 547 15.29 19.76 -15.63
N ASP A 548 15.83 19.05 -16.61
CA ASP A 548 17.00 18.22 -16.38
C ASP A 548 18.29 18.98 -16.74
N ARG A 549 19.43 18.45 -16.31
CA ARG A 549 20.77 18.94 -16.67
C ARG A 549 20.96 19.02 -18.19
N TRP A 550 20.27 18.15 -18.92
CA TRP A 550 20.22 18.15 -20.38
C TRP A 550 19.63 19.44 -20.96
N ASP A 551 18.60 20.03 -20.36
CA ASP A 551 18.04 21.30 -20.85
C ASP A 551 19.03 22.45 -20.72
N TYR A 552 19.86 22.42 -19.66
CA TYR A 552 20.93 23.40 -19.51
C TYR A 552 22.02 23.22 -20.57
N MET A 553 22.41 21.98 -20.89
CA MET A 553 23.38 21.72 -21.95
C MET A 553 22.85 22.19 -23.31
N MET A 554 21.56 21.95 -23.59
CA MET A 554 20.91 22.43 -24.80
C MET A 554 20.84 23.96 -24.86
N ALA A 555 20.47 24.62 -23.77
CA ALA A 555 20.46 26.08 -23.71
C ALA A 555 21.85 26.69 -23.96
N VAL A 556 22.92 26.07 -23.44
CA VAL A 556 24.31 26.50 -23.71
C VAL A 556 24.65 26.31 -25.18
N ALA A 557 24.26 25.19 -25.80
CA ALA A 557 24.47 24.96 -27.23
C ALA A 557 23.69 25.96 -28.10
N GLU A 558 22.43 26.27 -27.77
CA GLU A 558 21.61 27.29 -28.43
C GLU A 558 22.30 28.67 -28.34
N PHE A 559 22.81 29.04 -27.17
CA PHE A 559 23.50 30.31 -26.96
C PHE A 559 24.79 30.43 -27.77
N LEU A 560 25.64 29.39 -27.78
CA LEU A 560 26.86 29.35 -28.59
C LEU A 560 26.53 29.44 -30.09
N PHE A 561 25.45 28.80 -30.53
CA PHE A 561 24.98 28.85 -31.91
C PHE A 561 24.52 30.26 -32.31
N LEU A 562 23.80 30.97 -31.43
CA LEU A 562 23.43 32.37 -31.66
C LEU A 562 24.63 33.32 -31.65
N LEU A 563 25.63 33.11 -30.77
CA LEU A 563 26.87 33.89 -30.77
C LEU A 563 27.62 33.75 -32.10
N TRP A 564 27.68 32.53 -32.64
CA TRP A 564 28.21 32.29 -33.98
C TRP A 564 27.39 33.01 -35.06
N GLY A 565 26.06 33.02 -34.93
CA GLY A 565 25.17 33.80 -35.79
C GLY A 565 25.45 35.30 -35.74
N VAL A 566 25.67 35.86 -34.54
CA VAL A 566 26.07 37.26 -34.35
C VAL A 566 27.40 37.57 -35.02
N TYR A 567 28.40 36.69 -34.88
CA TYR A 567 29.68 36.85 -35.58
C TYR A 567 29.50 36.94 -37.10
N LEU A 568 28.64 36.10 -37.67
CA LEU A 568 28.32 36.16 -39.11
C LEU A 568 27.54 37.43 -39.48
N CYS A 569 26.59 37.87 -38.66
CA CYS A 569 25.91 39.16 -38.84
C CYS A 569 26.91 40.33 -38.85
N TYR A 570 27.90 40.31 -37.96
CA TYR A 570 28.97 41.30 -37.91
C TYR A 570 29.84 41.26 -39.16
N ALA A 571 30.23 40.08 -39.63
CA ALA A 571 31.05 39.91 -40.84
C ALA A 571 30.33 40.39 -42.12
N VAL A 572 29.00 40.24 -42.18
CA VAL A 572 28.18 40.63 -43.34
C VAL A 572 27.75 42.11 -43.30
N ARG A 573 28.02 42.85 -42.22
CA ARG A 573 27.52 44.24 -42.04
C ARG A 573 27.93 45.22 -43.14
N THR A 574 29.11 45.02 -43.73
CA THR A 574 29.69 45.88 -44.77
C THR A 574 29.21 45.52 -46.17
N VAL A 575 28.44 44.44 -46.31
CA VAL A 575 28.00 43.91 -47.59
C VAL A 575 26.73 44.62 -48.06
N PRO A 576 26.76 45.39 -49.17
CA PRO A 576 25.56 45.99 -49.74
C PRO A 576 24.70 44.89 -50.37
N THR A 577 23.48 44.73 -49.86
CA THR A 577 22.50 43.77 -50.33
C THR A 577 21.23 44.50 -50.74
N ALA A 578 20.49 43.94 -51.70
CA ALA A 578 19.19 44.47 -52.09
C ALA A 578 18.26 44.47 -50.85
N PHE A 579 17.53 45.56 -50.63
CA PHE A 579 16.55 45.72 -49.56
C PHE A 579 17.09 45.69 -48.11
N HIS A 580 18.40 45.86 -47.89
CA HIS A 580 19.01 45.87 -46.54
C HIS A 580 18.67 44.66 -45.65
N GLU A 581 18.39 43.50 -46.27
CA GLU A 581 17.94 42.27 -45.60
C GLU A 581 18.83 41.79 -44.42
N PRO A 582 20.17 41.77 -44.51
CA PRO A 582 21.04 41.37 -43.40
C PRO A 582 20.93 42.28 -42.17
N ARG A 583 20.52 43.55 -42.32
CA ARG A 583 20.33 44.45 -41.16
C ARG A 583 19.14 44.00 -40.32
N TYR A 584 18.02 43.69 -40.95
CA TYR A 584 16.83 43.18 -40.25
C TYR A 584 17.09 41.82 -39.61
N ILE A 585 17.81 40.94 -40.30
CA ILE A 585 18.23 39.64 -39.74
C ILE A 585 19.13 39.85 -38.52
N ALA A 586 20.10 40.77 -38.59
CA ALA A 586 20.99 41.06 -37.47
C ALA A 586 20.20 41.58 -36.25
N VAL A 587 19.27 42.51 -36.45
CA VAL A 587 18.38 42.99 -35.37
C VAL A 587 17.57 41.85 -34.75
N ALA A 588 17.03 40.93 -35.57
CA ALA A 588 16.29 39.77 -35.07
C ALA A 588 17.18 38.82 -34.24
N VAL A 589 18.40 38.52 -34.70
CA VAL A 589 19.35 37.64 -33.98
C VAL A 589 19.82 38.30 -32.67
N TYR A 590 20.06 39.61 -32.65
CA TYR A 590 20.41 40.33 -31.42
C TYR A 590 19.26 40.34 -30.40
N ASN A 591 18.04 40.59 -30.86
CA ASN A 591 16.85 40.57 -30.00
C ASN A 591 16.63 39.18 -29.40
N GLU A 592 16.78 38.13 -30.21
CA GLU A 592 16.67 36.76 -29.70
C GLU A 592 17.72 36.47 -28.63
N LEU A 593 19.00 36.80 -28.89
CA LEU A 593 20.08 36.55 -27.94
C LEU A 593 19.81 37.25 -26.60
N LEU A 594 19.33 38.50 -26.64
CA LEU A 594 18.98 39.28 -25.45
C LEU A 594 17.81 38.66 -24.68
N ILE A 595 16.70 38.34 -25.36
CA ILE A 595 15.51 37.77 -24.73
C ILE A 595 15.82 36.38 -24.16
N SER A 596 16.52 35.54 -24.92
CA SER A 596 16.95 34.21 -24.46
C SER A 596 17.89 34.31 -23.25
N ALA A 597 18.82 35.26 -23.21
CA ALA A 597 19.68 35.46 -22.04
C ALA A 597 18.86 35.86 -20.79
N ILE A 598 17.95 36.83 -20.92
CA ILE A 598 17.08 37.28 -19.83
C ILE A 598 16.21 36.11 -19.32
N PHE A 599 15.59 35.35 -20.23
CA PHE A 599 14.74 34.22 -19.86
C PHE A 599 15.51 33.17 -19.05
N HIS A 600 16.73 32.80 -19.47
CA HIS A 600 17.53 31.83 -18.73
C HIS A 600 18.02 32.35 -17.37
N ILE A 601 18.28 33.66 -17.24
CA ILE A 601 18.62 34.28 -15.96
C ILE A 601 17.42 34.25 -15.01
N ILE A 602 16.25 34.71 -15.46
CA ILE A 602 15.01 34.70 -14.64
C ILE A 602 14.71 33.27 -14.17
N ARG A 603 14.80 32.29 -15.07
CA ARG A 603 14.56 30.88 -14.75
C ARG A 603 15.53 30.30 -13.72
N ARG A 604 16.75 30.83 -13.61
CA ARG A 604 17.71 30.42 -12.57
C ARG A 604 17.42 31.06 -11.22
N VAL A 605 16.95 32.31 -11.22
CA VAL A 605 16.64 33.06 -10.00
C VAL A 605 15.33 32.57 -9.37
N VAL A 606 14.31 32.27 -10.19
CA VAL A 606 12.98 31.83 -9.75
C VAL A 606 12.91 30.30 -9.60
N LYS A 607 13.91 29.67 -8.96
CA LYS A 607 13.81 28.26 -8.57
C LYS A 607 12.83 28.14 -7.40
N VAL A 608 11.55 27.89 -7.72
CA VAL A 608 10.54 27.32 -6.82
C VAL A 608 10.53 25.82 -7.01
#